data_AF-A0A933EXB7-F1
#
_entry.id   AF-A0A933EXB7-F1
#
_cell.length_a   1.000
_cell.length_b   1.000
_cell.length_c   1.000
_cell.angle_alpha   90.00
_cell.angle_beta   90.00
_cell.angle_gamma   90.00
#
_symmetry.space_group_name_H-M   'P 1'
#
loop_
_entity.id
_entity.type
_entity.pdbx_description
1 polymer ?
#
loop_
_entity_poly.entity_id
_entity_poly.type
_entity_poly.pdbx_seq_one_letter_code
_entity_poly.pdbx_strand_id
1 'polypeptide(L)'
;MKKVIVLPSFERAAAKLAFQEKAQLAKSLTAFNSYLASGHAPFGFRWKKIDRNKYEFRIDIRLRVVVKVEGDFFYLVLVGSHDDVGRYLRDS
;
A
#
# COMPACT_ATOMS: atom_id res chain seq x y z
N MET A 1 -1.83 3.21 19.21
CA MET A 1 -0.67 2.50 18.62
C MET A 1 -1.08 2.03 17.24
N LYS A 2 -0.38 2.46 16.18
CA LYS A 2 -0.78 2.15 14.79
C LYS A 2 -0.71 0.65 14.54
N LYS A 3 -1.75 0.06 13.96
CA LYS A 3 -1.87 -1.36 13.64
C LYS A 3 -2.02 -1.56 12.13
N VAL A 4 -1.19 -2.44 11.56
CA VAL A 4 -1.30 -2.82 10.15
C VAL A 4 -2.06 -4.14 10.05
N ILE A 5 -3.10 -4.17 9.22
CA ILE A 5 -3.91 -5.36 8.95
C ILE A 5 -3.79 -5.68 7.47
N VAL A 6 -3.41 -6.92 7.14
CA VAL A 6 -3.34 -7.39 5.76
C VAL A 6 -4.67 -8.03 5.40
N LEU A 7 -5.36 -7.52 4.37
CA LEU A 7 -6.60 -8.12 3.92
C LEU A 7 -6.35 -9.26 2.93
N PRO A 8 -7.25 -10.27 2.86
CA PRO A 8 -7.13 -11.35 1.89
C PRO A 8 -7.07 -10.89 0.43
N SER A 9 -7.70 -9.75 0.11
CA SER A 9 -7.61 -9.13 -1.22
C SER A 9 -6.18 -8.72 -1.57
N PHE A 10 -5.46 -8.17 -0.59
CA PHE A 10 -4.06 -7.79 -0.76
C PHE A 10 -3.18 -9.03 -0.93
N GLU A 11 -3.36 -10.07 -0.11
CA GLU A 11 -2.59 -11.31 -0.21
C GLU A 11 -2.75 -11.96 -1.59
N ARG A 12 -4.00 -12.05 -2.08
CA ARG A 12 -4.29 -12.59 -3.43
C ARG A 12 -3.63 -11.78 -4.53
N ALA A 13 -3.54 -10.46 -4.39
CA ALA A 13 -2.87 -9.60 -5.36
C ALA A 13 -1.34 -9.76 -5.28
N ALA A 14 -0.78 -9.73 -4.06
CA ALA A 14 0.65 -9.90 -3.82
C ALA A 14 1.17 -11.27 -4.28
N ALA A 15 0.36 -12.32 -4.15
CA ALA A 15 0.71 -13.68 -4.59
C ALA A 15 1.01 -13.75 -6.10
N LYS A 16 0.34 -12.91 -6.91
CA LYS A 16 0.47 -12.86 -8.38
C LYS A 16 1.71 -12.11 -8.86
N LEU A 17 2.38 -11.37 -7.99
CA LEU A 17 3.56 -10.59 -8.34
C LEU A 17 4.74 -11.49 -8.69
N ALA A 18 5.55 -11.03 -9.64
CA ALA A 18 6.83 -11.65 -9.97
C ALA A 18 7.81 -11.58 -8.78
N PHE A 19 8.84 -12.41 -8.79
CA PHE A 19 9.82 -12.47 -7.70
C PHE A 19 10.46 -11.10 -7.40
N GLN A 20 10.85 -10.35 -8.44
CA GLN A 20 11.43 -9.02 -8.29
C GLN A 20 10.45 -8.00 -7.70
N GLU A 21 9.18 -8.04 -8.14
CA GLU A 21 8.13 -7.17 -7.61
C GLU A 21 7.82 -7.48 -6.14
N LYS A 22 7.82 -8.77 -5.75
CA LYS A 22 7.69 -9.18 -4.34
C LYS A 22 8.82 -8.64 -3.48
N ALA A 23 10.06 -8.67 -3.97
CA ALA A 23 11.19 -8.10 -3.27
C ALA A 23 11.08 -6.57 -3.10
N GLN A 24 10.61 -5.85 -4.12
CA GLN A 24 10.36 -4.42 -4.04
C GLN A 24 9.17 -4.08 -3.12
N LEU A 25 8.12 -4.88 -3.15
CA LEU A 25 6.99 -4.78 -2.23
C LEU A 25 7.45 -4.93 -0.79
N ALA A 26 8.26 -5.95 -0.48
CA ALA A 26 8.81 -6.15 0.86
C ALA A 26 9.59 -4.93 1.37
N LYS A 27 10.50 -4.39 0.54
CA LYS A 27 11.24 -3.15 0.86
C LYS A 27 10.31 -1.96 1.14
N SER A 28 9.28 -1.82 0.32
CA SER A 28 8.30 -0.73 0.45
C SER A 28 7.44 -0.87 1.71
N LEU A 29 7.08 -2.10 2.08
CA LEU A 29 6.37 -2.40 3.33
C LEU A 29 7.24 -2.13 4.56
N THR A 30 8.55 -2.42 4.49
CA THR A 30 9.49 -2.03 5.55
C THR A 30 9.54 -0.51 5.70
N ALA A 31 9.67 0.24 4.59
CA ALA A 31 9.65 1.70 4.61
C ALA A 31 8.33 2.26 5.17
N PHE A 32 7.20 1.65 4.81
CA PHE A 32 5.90 2.02 5.35
C PHE A 32 5.82 1.77 6.87
N ASN A 33 6.31 0.64 7.36
CA ASN A 33 6.35 0.37 8.79
C ASN A 33 7.23 1.37 9.55
N SER A 34 8.41 1.72 8.99
CA SER A 34 9.27 2.77 9.54
C SER A 34 8.58 4.14 9.57
N TYR A 35 7.83 4.50 8.52
CA TYR A 35 7.02 5.72 8.50
C TYR A 35 5.93 5.70 9.59
N LEU A 36 5.23 4.58 9.77
CA LEU A 36 4.21 4.46 10.80
C LEU A 36 4.81 4.63 12.21
N ALA A 37 5.99 4.06 12.45
CA ALA A 37 6.69 4.12 13.74
C ALA A 37 7.29 5.50 14.03
N SER A 38 7.95 6.11 13.04
CA SER A 38 8.73 7.35 13.23
C SER A 38 7.97 8.63 12.90
N GLY A 39 6.87 8.55 12.14
CA GLY A 39 6.19 9.70 11.56
C GLY A 39 6.93 10.36 10.38
N HIS A 40 8.16 9.94 10.08
CA HIS A 40 8.99 10.52 9.04
C HIS A 40 8.98 9.64 7.79
N ALA A 41 8.60 10.22 6.65
CA ALA A 41 8.62 9.50 5.38
C ALA A 41 10.08 9.41 4.87
N PRO A 42 10.61 8.20 4.57
CA PRO A 42 11.92 8.09 3.95
C PRO A 42 11.94 8.78 2.57
N PHE A 43 13.11 9.25 2.14
CA PHE A 43 13.25 9.96 0.88
C PHE A 43 12.67 9.14 -0.30
N GLY A 44 11.78 9.75 -1.07
CA GLY A 44 11.08 9.10 -2.19
C GLY A 44 9.83 8.29 -1.81
N PHE A 45 9.53 8.08 -0.53
CA PHE A 45 8.30 7.42 -0.07
C PHE A 45 7.11 8.38 -0.22
N ARG A 46 6.32 8.16 -1.27
CA ARG A 46 5.16 9.01 -1.58
C ARG A 46 3.88 8.41 -1.01
N TRP A 47 3.62 8.72 0.25
CA TRP A 47 2.30 8.49 0.87
C TRP A 47 1.33 9.57 0.42
N LYS A 48 0.27 9.19 -0.31
CA LYS A 48 -0.67 10.13 -0.91
C LYS A 48 -2.11 9.71 -0.64
N LYS A 49 -2.97 10.65 -0.25
CA LYS A 49 -4.41 10.44 -0.18
C LYS A 49 -5.00 10.33 -1.59
N ILE A 50 -5.77 9.28 -1.86
CA ILE A 50 -6.35 9.01 -3.20
C ILE A 50 -7.89 9.04 -3.21
N ASP A 51 -8.54 8.77 -2.07
CA ASP A 51 -9.99 8.88 -1.88
C ASP A 51 -10.29 8.94 -0.37
N ARG A 52 -11.44 9.49 0.05
CA ARG A 52 -11.98 9.52 1.43
C ARG A 52 -11.01 9.14 2.56
N ASN A 53 -10.89 7.85 2.87
CA ASN A 53 -9.98 7.28 3.87
C ASN A 53 -8.96 6.31 3.26
N LYS A 54 -8.76 6.39 1.95
CA LYS A 54 -7.87 5.56 1.15
C LYS A 54 -6.63 6.36 0.75
N TYR A 55 -5.49 5.72 0.89
CA TYR A 55 -4.17 6.28 0.60
C TYR A 55 -3.40 5.30 -0.29
N GLU A 56 -2.42 5.79 -1.03
CA GLU A 56 -1.46 4.97 -1.76
C GLU A 56 -0.03 5.28 -1.33
N PHE A 57 0.84 4.27 -1.49
CA PHE A 57 2.26 4.51 -1.72
C PHE A 57 2.75 3.75 -2.95
N ARG A 58 3.75 4.30 -3.63
CA ARG A 58 4.34 3.72 -4.84
C ARG A 58 5.48 2.79 -4.47
N ILE A 59 5.49 1.61 -5.10
CA ILE A 59 6.63 0.70 -5.09
C ILE A 59 7.58 1.12 -6.21
N ASP A 60 7.04 1.34 -7.40
CA ASP A 60 7.73 1.91 -8.55
C ASP A 60 6.75 2.73 -9.42
N ILE A 61 7.07 2.95 -10.70
CA ILE A 61 6.19 3.66 -11.64
C ILE A 61 4.94 2.85 -12.02
N ARG A 62 5.02 1.52 -11.97
CA ARG A 62 3.98 0.58 -12.39
C ARG A 62 3.12 0.11 -11.24
N LEU A 63 3.69 -0.09 -10.05
CA LEU A 63 3.07 -0.81 -8.93
C LEU A 63 2.85 0.09 -7.71
N ARG A 64 1.66 -0.02 -7.12
CA ARG A 64 1.22 0.79 -5.97
C ARG A 64 0.52 -0.09 -4.95
N VAL A 65 0.62 0.31 -3.69
CA VAL A 65 -0.16 -0.28 -2.60
C VAL A 65 -1.23 0.70 -2.19
N VAL A 66 -2.47 0.21 -2.06
CA VAL A 66 -3.58 0.95 -1.49
C VAL A 66 -3.76 0.54 -0.04
N VAL A 67 -3.98 1.54 0.80
CA VAL A 67 -4.20 1.41 2.24
C VAL A 67 -5.46 2.16 2.64
N LYS A 68 -6.36 1.50 3.37
CA LYS A 68 -7.50 2.15 4.01
C LYS A 68 -7.11 2.49 5.46
N VAL A 69 -7.45 3.70 5.92
CA VAL A 69 -7.11 4.19 7.26
C VAL A 69 -8.38 4.42 8.06
N GLU A 70 -8.48 3.79 9.22
CA GLU A 70 -9.61 3.96 10.14
C GLU A 70 -9.08 4.09 11.58
N GLY A 71 -9.05 5.32 12.11
CA GLY A 71 -8.40 5.60 13.38
C GLY A 71 -6.93 5.17 13.36
N ASP A 72 -6.57 4.25 14.26
CA ASP A 72 -5.22 3.69 14.39
C ASP A 72 -4.97 2.46 13.48
N PHE A 73 -5.96 2.04 12.67
CA PHE A 73 -5.86 0.87 11.81
C PHE A 73 -5.53 1.22 10.36
N PHE A 74 -4.55 0.52 9.80
CA PHE A 74 -4.05 0.66 8.44
C PHE A 74 -4.24 -0.68 7.70
N TYR A 75 -5.28 -0.76 6.89
CA TYR A 75 -5.62 -1.97 6.16
C TYR A 75 -4.92 -1.96 4.80
N LEU A 76 -4.01 -2.91 4.55
CA LEU A 76 -3.48 -3.14 3.21
C LEU A 76 -4.57 -3.83 2.39
N VAL A 77 -5.10 -3.15 1.38
CA VAL A 77 -6.28 -3.62 0.64
C VAL A 77 -5.94 -4.16 -0.75
N LEU A 78 -4.96 -3.56 -1.42
CA LEU A 78 -4.56 -3.90 -2.78
C LEU A 78 -3.09 -3.58 -3.01
N VAL A 79 -2.40 -4.43 -3.78
CA VAL A 79 -1.18 -4.06 -4.50
C VAL A 79 -1.43 -4.30 -5.98
N GLY A 80 -1.15 -3.31 -6.82
CA GLY A 80 -1.47 -3.41 -8.24
C GLY A 80 -1.03 -2.20 -9.05
N SER A 81 -1.36 -2.25 -10.34
CA SER A 81 -1.09 -1.18 -11.30
C SER A 81 -1.93 0.06 -11.05
N HIS A 82 -1.63 1.15 -11.77
CA HIS A 82 -2.50 2.33 -11.77
C HIS A 82 -3.95 1.99 -12.16
N ASP A 83 -4.13 1.09 -13.12
CA ASP A 83 -5.45 0.66 -13.59
C ASP A 83 -6.16 -0.21 -12.55
N ASP A 84 -5.43 -1.06 -11.83
CA ASP A 84 -5.99 -1.84 -10.71
C ASP A 84 -6.48 -0.93 -9.59
N VAL A 85 -5.72 0.11 -9.25
CA VAL A 85 -6.12 1.12 -8.28
C VAL A 85 -7.37 1.87 -8.78
N GLY A 86 -7.39 2.28 -10.05
CA GLY A 86 -8.54 2.94 -10.64
C GLY A 86 -9.81 2.09 -10.61
N ARG A 87 -9.70 0.79 -10.93
CA ARG A 87 -10.80 -0.17 -10.80
C ARG A 87 -11.28 -0.30 -9.36
N TYR A 88 -10.36 -0.51 -8.42
CA TYR A 88 -10.68 -0.59 -7.00
C TYR A 88 -11.44 0.65 -6.52
N LEU A 89 -11.00 1.85 -6.89
CA LEU A 89 -11.64 3.08 -6.43
C LEU A 89 -13.07 3.24 -6.96
N ARG A 90 -13.37 2.79 -8.18
CA ARG A 90 -14.73 2.86 -8.75
C ARG A 90 -15.71 1.92 -8.06
N ASP A 91 -15.22 0.77 -7.60
CA ASP A 91 -16.03 -0.29 -7.01
C ASP A 91 -16.10 -0.21 -5.46
N SER A 92 -15.66 0.91 -4.85
CA SER A 92 -15.37 1.02 -3.40
C SER A 92 -15.95 2.23 -2.64
#